data_AF-A0A226HJY2-F1
#
_entry.id   AF-A0A226HJY2-F1
#
_cell.length_a   1.000
_cell.length_b   1.000
_cell.length_c   1.000
_cell.angle_alpha   90.00
_cell.angle_beta   90.00
_cell.angle_gamma   90.00
#
_symmetry.space_group_name_H-M   'P 1'
#
loop_
_entity.id
_entity.type
_entity.pdbx_description
1 polymer ?
#
loop_
_entity_poly.entity_id
_entity_poly.type
_entity_poly.pdbx_seq_one_letter_code
_entity_poly.pdbx_strand_id
1 'polypeptide(L)'
;MNEYEYIFNDQSLEIFPESIVNDPYIVFHGTSHYYSEHIEQIGFQRNYSPFDENAVVNLVELLESENFINYDVDNMASSLRHYLNNNMRLSFTSLSGNAINYATGISKGGQIIGKIRRAQQVVNNALAENPELDNNINELIRNLFILCSDIGNALGVIYAIRLPADLNGIIDENYVIHSYNSIPAISIEGRVILPNGIEEVDRETVSNRNKQKIIDGIGKILYRKNEEE
;
A
#
# COMPACT_ATOMS: atom_id res chain seq x y z
N MET A 1 19.28 -1.99 10.42
CA MET A 1 17.91 -1.48 10.49
C MET A 1 17.52 -1.34 11.95
N ASN A 2 17.04 -0.17 12.37
CA ASN A 2 16.56 0.05 13.74
C ASN A 2 15.07 -0.30 13.87
N GLU A 3 14.66 -0.87 14.99
CA GLU A 3 13.25 -1.03 15.35
C GLU A 3 12.90 0.02 16.40
N TYR A 4 11.83 0.77 16.16
CA TYR A 4 11.33 1.81 17.07
C TYR A 4 10.01 1.38 17.69
N GLU A 5 9.78 1.79 18.94
CA GLU A 5 8.50 1.63 19.61
C GLU A 5 7.43 2.52 18.96
N TYR A 6 6.19 2.05 18.94
CA TYR A 6 5.07 2.87 18.49
C TYR A 6 4.73 3.94 19.54
N ILE A 7 5.10 5.19 19.23
CA ILE A 7 4.72 6.37 20.01
C ILE A 7 4.19 7.41 19.02
N PHE A 8 2.87 7.51 18.92
CA PHE A 8 2.25 8.50 18.03
C PHE A 8 2.16 9.86 18.70
N ASN A 9 2.70 10.87 18.04
CA ASN A 9 2.57 12.26 18.47
C ASN A 9 1.42 12.93 17.69
N ASP A 10 0.30 13.18 18.36
CA ASP A 10 -0.90 13.78 17.78
C ASP A 10 -0.69 15.21 17.26
N GLN A 11 0.31 15.93 17.76
CA GLN A 11 0.60 17.30 17.33
C GLN A 11 1.43 17.33 16.03
N SER A 12 2.45 16.47 15.95
CA SER A 12 3.30 16.39 14.76
C SER A 12 2.77 15.42 13.70
N LEU A 13 1.89 14.50 14.09
CA LEU A 13 1.37 13.38 13.30
C LEU A 13 2.50 12.45 12.84
N GLU A 14 3.40 12.11 13.76
CA GLU A 14 4.58 11.28 13.51
C GLU A 14 4.71 10.15 14.52
N ILE A 15 5.34 9.03 14.10
CA ILE A 15 5.69 7.89 14.97
C ILE A 15 7.20 7.66 15.09
N PHE A 16 8.00 8.34 14.27
CA PHE A 16 9.46 8.22 14.29
C PHE A 16 10.08 9.41 15.01
N PRO A 17 11.31 9.27 15.54
CA PRO A 17 12.01 10.38 16.20
C PRO A 17 12.35 11.51 15.22
N GLU A 18 12.56 12.70 15.77
CA GLU A 18 12.91 13.92 15.02
C GLU A 18 14.09 13.74 14.06
N SER A 19 15.09 12.94 14.44
CA SER A 19 16.26 12.63 13.60
C SER A 19 15.92 11.91 12.29
N ILE A 20 14.77 11.23 12.22
CA ILE A 20 14.29 10.53 11.03
C ILE A 20 13.30 11.44 10.28
N VAL A 21 12.31 12.01 10.98
CA VAL A 21 11.20 12.73 10.33
C VAL A 21 11.57 14.10 9.75
N ASN A 22 12.70 14.67 10.19
CA ASN A 22 13.22 15.95 9.70
C ASN A 22 14.22 15.79 8.54
N ASP A 23 14.61 14.57 8.18
CA ASP A 23 15.47 14.33 7.02
C ASP A 23 14.62 14.35 5.74
N PRO A 24 14.86 15.28 4.80
CA PRO A 24 14.03 15.41 3.60
C PRO A 24 14.19 14.25 2.61
N TYR A 25 15.23 13.42 2.73
CA TYR A 25 15.41 12.23 1.89
C TYR A 25 14.75 10.98 2.49
N ILE A 26 14.19 11.06 3.69
CA ILE A 26 13.44 9.95 4.28
C ILE A 26 11.96 10.06 3.91
N VAL A 27 11.42 8.96 3.40
CA VAL A 27 9.99 8.77 3.14
C VAL A 27 9.49 7.54 3.89
N PHE A 28 8.18 7.41 4.00
CA PHE A 28 7.53 6.37 4.78
C PHE A 28 6.65 5.47 3.91
N HIS A 29 6.65 4.18 4.23
CA HIS A 29 5.79 3.18 3.59
C HIS A 29 5.05 2.37 4.66
N GLY A 30 3.73 2.49 4.69
CA GLY A 30 2.87 1.66 5.53
C GLY A 30 2.38 0.44 4.76
N THR A 31 2.50 -0.74 5.36
CA THR A 31 2.08 -2.00 4.74
C THR A 31 1.75 -3.07 5.79
N SER A 32 1.51 -4.29 5.34
CA SER A 32 1.32 -5.46 6.19
C SER A 32 2.65 -6.07 6.63
N HIS A 33 2.75 -6.45 7.89
CA HIS A 33 3.90 -7.15 8.43
C HIS A 33 4.14 -8.50 7.75
N TYR A 34 3.13 -9.05 7.07
CA TYR A 34 3.25 -10.24 6.22
C TYR A 34 4.42 -10.15 5.22
N TYR A 35 4.74 -8.96 4.72
CA TYR A 35 5.83 -8.77 3.75
C TYR A 35 7.20 -8.51 4.36
N SER A 36 7.31 -8.43 5.70
CA SER A 36 8.51 -7.89 6.34
C SER A 36 9.75 -8.72 6.03
N GLU A 37 9.63 -10.05 6.06
CA GLU A 37 10.76 -10.93 5.72
C GLU A 37 11.30 -10.62 4.31
N HIS A 38 10.43 -10.50 3.32
CA HIS A 38 10.81 -10.19 1.95
C HIS A 38 11.45 -8.79 1.84
N ILE A 39 10.78 -7.78 2.39
CA ILE A 39 11.23 -6.38 2.35
C ILE A 39 12.59 -6.21 3.03
N GLU A 40 12.81 -6.90 4.15
CA GLU A 40 14.04 -6.76 4.93
C GLU A 40 15.22 -7.53 4.34
N GLN A 41 14.94 -8.61 3.60
CA GLN A 41 15.98 -9.37 2.91
C GLN A 41 16.42 -8.71 1.59
N ILE A 42 15.47 -8.24 0.77
CA ILE A 42 15.79 -7.77 -0.59
C ILE A 42 15.30 -6.35 -0.91
N GLY A 43 14.61 -5.69 0.01
CA GLY A 43 14.09 -4.34 -0.18
C GLY A 43 12.71 -4.32 -0.84
N PHE A 44 12.27 -3.13 -1.22
CA PHE A 44 11.00 -2.92 -1.93
C PHE A 44 11.20 -3.17 -3.42
N GLN A 45 10.60 -4.24 -3.93
CA GLN A 45 10.65 -4.58 -5.34
C GLN A 45 9.38 -4.11 -6.05
N ARG A 46 9.54 -3.47 -7.22
CA ARG A 46 8.40 -2.95 -8.01
C ARG A 46 7.42 -4.03 -8.47
N ASN A 47 7.93 -5.22 -8.76
CA ASN A 47 7.17 -6.31 -9.38
C ASN A 47 6.92 -7.45 -8.39
N TYR A 48 7.09 -7.20 -7.09
CA TYR A 48 6.74 -8.22 -6.11
C TYR A 48 5.22 -8.27 -5.94
N SER A 49 4.67 -9.44 -6.23
CA SER A 49 3.29 -9.80 -5.92
C SER A 49 3.30 -11.04 -5.05
N PRO A 50 2.57 -11.07 -3.92
CA PRO A 50 2.46 -12.27 -3.11
C PRO A 50 1.49 -13.30 -3.68
N PHE A 51 0.78 -12.96 -4.77
CA PHE A 51 -0.22 -13.82 -5.40
C PHE A 51 0.11 -14.06 -6.88
N ASP A 52 -0.42 -15.17 -7.39
CA ASP A 52 -0.45 -15.47 -8.81
C ASP A 52 -1.41 -14.51 -9.54
N GLU A 53 -0.91 -13.82 -10.57
CA GLU A 53 -1.71 -12.92 -11.39
C GLU A 53 -2.87 -13.67 -12.09
N ASN A 54 -2.71 -14.96 -12.39
CA ASN A 54 -3.79 -15.76 -12.95
C ASN A 54 -4.99 -15.87 -12.00
N ALA A 55 -4.76 -15.88 -10.68
CA ALA A 55 -5.86 -15.89 -9.71
C ALA A 55 -6.66 -14.58 -9.77
N VAL A 56 -6.00 -13.44 -10.02
CA VAL A 56 -6.66 -12.15 -10.21
C VAL A 56 -7.41 -12.11 -11.54
N VAL A 57 -6.85 -12.67 -12.61
CA VAL A 57 -7.54 -12.82 -13.90
C VAL A 57 -8.82 -13.63 -13.75
N ASN A 58 -8.75 -14.78 -13.06
CA ASN A 58 -9.92 -15.61 -12.77
C ASN A 58 -10.97 -14.85 -11.94
N LEU A 59 -10.54 -14.04 -10.97
CA LEU A 59 -11.47 -13.19 -10.20
C LEU A 59 -12.16 -12.14 -11.09
N VAL A 60 -11.43 -11.52 -12.03
CA VAL A 60 -12.01 -10.58 -12.99
C VAL A 60 -13.05 -11.27 -13.87
N GLU A 61 -12.72 -12.45 -14.42
CA GLU A 61 -13.65 -13.24 -15.25
C GLU A 61 -14.90 -13.66 -14.48
N LEU A 62 -14.74 -14.06 -13.21
CA LEU A 62 -15.86 -14.37 -12.32
C LEU A 62 -16.78 -13.16 -12.17
N LEU A 63 -16.24 -11.99 -11.84
CA LEU A 63 -17.03 -10.76 -11.61
C LEU A 63 -17.75 -10.28 -12.88
N GLU A 64 -17.19 -10.52 -14.06
CA GLU A 64 -17.81 -10.17 -15.35
C GLU A 64 -18.81 -11.21 -15.86
N SER A 65 -18.90 -12.38 -15.21
CA SER A 65 -19.85 -13.42 -15.59
C SER A 65 -21.29 -12.99 -15.34
N GLU A 66 -22.23 -13.56 -16.10
CA GLU A 66 -23.67 -13.29 -15.96
C GLU A 66 -24.20 -13.50 -14.53
N ASN A 67 -23.55 -14.38 -13.78
CA ASN A 67 -23.89 -14.74 -12.41
C ASN A 67 -23.48 -13.66 -11.38
N PHE A 68 -22.47 -12.85 -11.68
CA PHE A 68 -21.89 -11.89 -10.72
C PHE A 68 -21.92 -10.43 -11.18
N ILE A 69 -22.10 -10.15 -12.48
CA ILE A 69 -22.00 -8.79 -13.04
C ILE A 69 -22.95 -7.79 -12.39
N ASN A 70 -24.14 -8.23 -11.95
CA ASN A 70 -25.12 -7.37 -11.28
C ASN A 70 -24.73 -7.01 -9.84
N TYR A 71 -23.82 -7.78 -9.23
CA TYR A 71 -23.31 -7.53 -7.89
C TYR A 71 -22.10 -6.59 -7.89
N ASP A 72 -21.36 -6.49 -9.01
CA ASP A 72 -20.16 -5.65 -9.14
C ASP A 72 -20.48 -4.17 -9.45
N VAL A 73 -21.33 -3.56 -8.61
CA VAL A 73 -21.83 -2.18 -8.81
C VAL A 73 -20.70 -1.15 -8.83
N ASP A 74 -19.63 -1.38 -8.06
CA ASP A 74 -18.47 -0.50 -7.98
C ASP A 74 -17.42 -0.77 -9.07
N ASN A 75 -17.70 -1.66 -10.03
CA ASN A 75 -16.81 -2.02 -11.15
C ASN A 75 -15.41 -2.48 -10.67
N MET A 76 -15.36 -3.39 -9.69
CA MET A 76 -14.13 -3.99 -9.20
C MET A 76 -13.42 -4.79 -10.27
N ALA A 77 -14.12 -5.46 -11.18
CA ALA A 77 -13.52 -6.17 -12.31
C ALA A 77 -12.62 -5.23 -13.15
N SER A 78 -13.17 -4.07 -13.54
CA SER A 78 -12.44 -3.04 -14.29
C SER A 78 -11.25 -2.49 -13.49
N SER A 79 -11.45 -2.24 -12.21
CA SER A 79 -10.41 -1.73 -11.30
C SER A 79 -9.23 -2.69 -11.11
N LEU A 80 -9.51 -4.00 -11.07
CA LEU A 80 -8.52 -5.08 -11.00
C LEU A 80 -7.78 -5.22 -12.35
N ARG A 81 -8.52 -5.25 -13.47
CA ARG A 81 -7.93 -5.29 -14.82
C ARG A 81 -6.99 -4.13 -15.08
N HIS A 82 -7.37 -2.92 -14.67
CA HIS A 82 -6.49 -1.74 -14.77
C HIS A 82 -5.19 -1.91 -13.98
N TYR A 83 -5.22 -2.58 -12.83
CA TYR A 83 -4.01 -2.83 -12.05
C TYR A 83 -3.07 -3.80 -12.77
N LEU A 84 -3.60 -4.91 -13.31
CA LEU A 84 -2.82 -5.91 -14.04
C LEU A 84 -2.11 -5.34 -15.28
N ASN A 85 -2.70 -4.32 -15.91
CA ASN A 85 -2.17 -3.73 -17.15
C ASN A 85 -1.19 -2.57 -16.92
N ASN A 86 -1.00 -2.09 -15.68
CA ASN A 86 -0.17 -0.93 -15.41
C ASN A 86 1.19 -1.30 -14.85
N ASN A 87 2.20 -0.53 -15.23
CA ASN A 87 3.52 -0.58 -14.61
C ASN A 87 3.42 -0.20 -13.13
N MET A 88 3.52 -1.21 -12.25
CA MET A 88 3.52 -1.02 -10.81
C MET A 88 4.72 -0.15 -10.41
N ARG A 89 4.44 0.86 -9.59
CA ARG A 89 5.42 1.77 -9.01
C ARG A 89 5.28 1.75 -7.49
N LEU A 90 6.40 1.94 -6.80
CA LEU A 90 6.38 2.06 -5.35
C LEU A 90 5.81 3.43 -4.99
N SER A 91 5.11 3.51 -3.86
CA SER A 91 4.49 4.74 -3.38
C SER A 91 4.84 4.98 -1.92
N PHE A 92 5.19 6.22 -1.61
CA PHE A 92 5.64 6.65 -0.31
C PHE A 92 4.99 7.98 0.08
N THR A 93 4.99 8.27 1.39
CA THR A 93 4.50 9.52 1.96
C THR A 93 5.62 10.17 2.78
N SER A 94 5.66 11.51 2.88
CA SER A 94 6.64 12.22 3.70
C SER A 94 6.20 12.40 5.17
N LEU A 95 5.02 11.90 5.52
CA LEU A 95 4.45 11.94 6.87
C LEU A 95 4.20 10.52 7.39
N SER A 96 4.85 10.13 8.48
CA SER A 96 4.72 8.76 9.00
C SER A 96 3.32 8.49 9.57
N GLY A 97 2.62 9.50 10.10
CA GLY A 97 1.21 9.38 10.48
C GLY A 97 0.28 9.07 9.31
N ASN A 98 0.57 9.56 8.11
CA ASN A 98 -0.19 9.18 6.92
C ASN A 98 0.08 7.71 6.52
N ALA A 99 1.28 7.20 6.83
CA ALA A 99 1.63 5.80 6.60
C ALA A 99 0.79 4.82 7.44
N ILE A 100 0.25 5.26 8.59
CA ILE A 100 -0.66 4.46 9.42
C ILE A 100 -1.89 4.03 8.62
N ASN A 101 -2.49 4.92 7.85
CA ASN A 101 -3.70 4.62 7.07
C ASN A 101 -3.45 3.51 6.01
N TYR A 102 -2.23 3.41 5.49
CA TYR A 102 -1.85 2.31 4.58
C TYR A 102 -1.48 1.02 5.33
N ALA A 103 -1.15 1.12 6.62
CA ALA A 103 -0.79 -0.01 7.47
C ALA A 103 -1.97 -0.56 8.30
N THR A 104 -3.12 0.13 8.41
CA THR A 104 -4.27 -0.29 9.25
C THR A 104 -5.62 -0.41 8.53
N GLY A 105 -5.76 0.05 7.28
CA GLY A 105 -7.04 0.06 6.56
C GLY A 105 -7.29 -1.10 5.56
N ILE A 106 -8.35 -0.95 4.74
CA ILE A 106 -8.74 -1.93 3.70
C ILE A 106 -7.60 -2.21 2.70
N SER A 107 -6.77 -1.21 2.42
CA SER A 107 -5.60 -1.30 1.53
C SER A 107 -4.33 -1.79 2.23
N LYS A 108 -4.42 -2.28 3.48
CA LYS A 108 -3.27 -2.89 4.17
C LYS A 108 -2.70 -4.00 3.32
N GLY A 109 -1.43 -3.85 2.97
CA GLY A 109 -0.70 -4.75 2.09
C GLY A 109 -0.70 -4.35 0.60
N GLY A 110 -1.20 -3.16 0.26
CA GLY A 110 -1.15 -2.58 -1.08
C GLY A 110 -2.54 -2.35 -1.69
N GLN A 111 -2.58 -1.48 -2.71
CA GLN A 111 -3.84 -1.08 -3.36
C GLN A 111 -4.58 -2.26 -3.99
N ILE A 112 -3.85 -3.20 -4.60
CA ILE A 112 -4.44 -4.39 -5.22
C ILE A 112 -5.10 -5.32 -4.20
N ILE A 113 -4.47 -5.51 -3.03
CA ILE A 113 -5.06 -6.27 -1.94
C ILE A 113 -6.37 -5.63 -1.48
N GLY A 114 -6.40 -4.30 -1.36
CA GLY A 114 -7.63 -3.57 -1.04
C GLY A 114 -8.74 -3.77 -2.09
N LYS A 115 -8.39 -3.80 -3.38
CA LYS A 115 -9.35 -4.09 -4.46
C LYS A 115 -9.85 -5.53 -4.42
N ILE A 116 -8.96 -6.51 -4.18
CA ILE A 116 -9.34 -7.92 -4.06
C ILE A 116 -10.27 -8.13 -2.86
N ARG A 117 -10.02 -7.48 -1.71
CA ARG A 117 -10.93 -7.54 -0.56
C ARG A 117 -12.32 -6.96 -0.85
N ARG A 118 -12.40 -5.87 -1.62
CA ARG A 118 -13.70 -5.32 -2.08
C ARG A 118 -14.40 -6.26 -3.06
N ALA A 119 -13.67 -6.86 -3.99
CA ALA A 119 -14.20 -7.90 -4.86
C ALA A 119 -14.69 -9.12 -4.07
N GLN A 120 -14.01 -9.50 -2.98
CA GLN A 120 -14.49 -10.55 -2.08
C GLN A 120 -15.81 -10.17 -1.41
N GLN A 121 -16.02 -8.89 -1.05
CA GLN A 121 -17.31 -8.42 -0.53
C GLN A 121 -18.42 -8.54 -1.59
N VAL A 122 -18.14 -8.21 -2.85
CA VAL A 122 -19.07 -8.43 -3.97
C VAL A 122 -19.47 -9.90 -4.08
N VAL A 123 -18.49 -10.81 -4.06
CA VAL A 123 -18.73 -12.26 -4.09
C VAL A 123 -19.56 -12.72 -2.89
N ASN A 124 -19.22 -12.27 -1.68
CA ASN A 124 -19.95 -12.64 -0.46
C ASN A 124 -21.40 -12.14 -0.49
N ASN A 125 -21.67 -10.96 -1.03
CA ASN A 125 -23.02 -10.44 -1.18
C ASN A 125 -23.83 -11.30 -2.16
N ALA A 126 -23.23 -11.71 -3.29
CA ALA A 126 -23.87 -12.62 -4.24
C ALA A 126 -24.20 -13.98 -3.60
N LEU A 127 -23.28 -14.54 -2.81
CA LEU A 127 -23.50 -15.80 -2.10
C LEU A 127 -24.58 -15.70 -1.00
N ALA A 128 -24.70 -14.54 -0.36
CA ALA A 128 -25.74 -14.31 0.65
C ALA A 128 -27.16 -14.34 0.04
N GLU A 129 -27.29 -13.90 -1.22
CA GLU A 129 -28.56 -13.94 -1.95
C GLU A 129 -28.79 -15.28 -2.68
N ASN A 130 -27.73 -15.87 -3.24
CA ASN A 130 -27.78 -17.13 -3.96
C ASN A 130 -26.57 -18.03 -3.63
N PRO A 131 -26.69 -18.90 -2.60
CA PRO A 131 -25.60 -19.78 -2.18
C PRO A 131 -25.09 -20.75 -3.26
N GLU A 132 -25.90 -21.10 -4.25
CA GLU A 132 -25.51 -22.00 -5.35
C GLU A 132 -24.41 -21.40 -6.24
N LEU A 133 -24.21 -20.08 -6.19
CA LEU A 133 -23.15 -19.41 -6.92
C LEU A 133 -21.75 -19.83 -6.46
N ASP A 134 -21.60 -20.43 -5.28
CA ASP A 134 -20.32 -20.95 -4.76
C ASP A 134 -19.67 -21.96 -5.71
N ASN A 135 -20.48 -22.70 -6.48
CA ASN A 135 -20.02 -23.64 -7.50
C ASN A 135 -19.21 -22.99 -8.64
N ASN A 136 -19.31 -21.67 -8.82
CA ASN A 136 -18.56 -20.92 -9.83
C ASN A 136 -17.20 -20.42 -9.31
N ILE A 137 -16.96 -20.50 -7.99
CA ILE A 137 -15.76 -19.97 -7.36
C ILE A 137 -14.70 -21.07 -7.30
N ASN A 138 -13.72 -20.97 -8.18
CA ASN A 138 -12.63 -21.93 -8.25
C ASN A 138 -11.59 -21.76 -7.13
N GLU A 139 -10.72 -22.75 -6.99
CA GLU A 139 -9.73 -22.84 -5.92
C GLU A 139 -8.67 -21.71 -5.97
N LEU A 140 -8.35 -21.18 -7.16
CA LEU A 140 -7.42 -20.06 -7.28
C LEU A 140 -7.98 -18.80 -6.62
N ILE A 141 -9.28 -18.52 -6.83
CA ILE A 141 -9.96 -17.39 -6.22
C ILE A 141 -10.05 -17.57 -4.70
N ARG A 142 -10.35 -18.78 -4.23
CA ARG A 142 -10.41 -19.08 -2.78
C ARG A 142 -9.06 -18.87 -2.11
N ASN A 143 -7.98 -19.40 -2.69
CA ASN A 143 -6.63 -19.21 -2.17
C ASN A 143 -6.20 -17.73 -2.19
N LEU A 144 -6.60 -16.98 -3.22
CA LEU A 144 -6.36 -15.54 -3.28
C LEU A 144 -7.05 -14.79 -2.13
N PHE A 145 -8.29 -15.16 -1.81
CA PHE A 145 -9.03 -14.58 -0.68
C PHE A 145 -8.43 -14.94 0.68
N ILE A 146 -7.97 -16.19 0.86
CA ILE A 146 -7.27 -16.62 2.08
C ILE A 146 -6.01 -15.79 2.28
N LEU A 147 -5.16 -15.70 1.25
CA LEU A 147 -3.94 -14.88 1.28
C LEU A 147 -4.23 -13.41 1.61
N CYS A 148 -5.28 -12.83 0.99
CA CYS A 148 -5.68 -11.45 1.28
C CYS A 148 -6.16 -11.28 2.72
N SER A 149 -6.79 -12.31 3.31
CA SER A 149 -7.15 -12.33 4.73
C SER A 149 -5.90 -12.37 5.61
N ASP A 150 -4.94 -13.25 5.32
CA ASP A 150 -3.69 -13.37 6.07
C ASP A 150 -2.89 -12.05 6.08
N ILE A 151 -2.77 -11.41 4.91
CA ILE A 151 -2.15 -10.08 4.78
C ILE A 151 -2.90 -9.03 5.61
N GLY A 152 -4.23 -9.16 5.75
CA GLY A 152 -5.08 -8.18 6.45
C GLY A 152 -5.05 -8.34 7.95
N ASN A 153 -4.98 -9.59 8.40
CA ASN A 153 -4.94 -9.99 9.80
C ASN A 153 -3.54 -9.81 10.41
N ALA A 154 -2.49 -9.79 9.59
CA ALA A 154 -1.16 -9.42 10.04
C ALA A 154 -1.12 -7.98 10.59
N LEU A 155 -0.18 -7.76 11.52
CA LEU A 155 0.09 -6.44 12.09
C LEU A 155 0.44 -5.43 10.99
N GLY A 156 0.10 -4.17 11.22
CA GLY A 156 0.61 -3.09 10.38
C GLY A 156 2.09 -2.87 10.65
N VAL A 157 2.84 -2.48 9.63
CA VAL A 157 4.24 -2.05 9.78
C VAL A 157 4.47 -0.81 8.94
N ILE A 158 5.25 0.11 9.47
CA ILE A 158 5.68 1.31 8.75
C ILE A 158 7.20 1.32 8.69
N TYR A 159 7.73 1.50 7.49
CA TYR A 159 9.15 1.63 7.23
C TYR A 159 9.53 3.08 6.99
N ALA A 160 10.64 3.52 7.58
CA ALA A 160 11.36 4.73 7.22
C ALA A 160 12.46 4.36 6.21
N ILE A 161 12.42 5.03 5.05
CA ILE A 161 13.19 4.64 3.87
C ILE A 161 13.97 5.85 3.38
N ARG A 162 15.29 5.72 3.32
CA ARG A 162 16.16 6.72 2.72
C ARG A 162 16.19 6.56 1.21
N LEU A 163 15.72 7.59 0.51
CA LEU A 163 15.85 7.69 -0.93
C LEU A 163 17.33 7.85 -1.34
N PRO A 164 17.73 7.33 -2.52
CA PRO A 164 19.07 7.55 -3.05
C PRO A 164 19.34 9.06 -3.24
N ALA A 165 20.61 9.45 -3.15
CA ALA A 165 21.03 10.82 -3.41
C ALA A 165 20.71 11.23 -4.87
N ASP A 166 20.89 10.30 -5.80
CA ASP A 166 20.39 10.45 -7.17
C ASP A 166 18.92 10.04 -7.23
N LEU A 167 18.05 11.03 -7.40
CA LEU A 167 16.60 10.86 -7.46
C LEU A 167 16.08 10.40 -8.84
N ASN A 168 16.93 9.81 -9.69
CA ASN A 168 16.52 9.27 -10.98
C ASN A 168 15.40 8.23 -10.82
N GLY A 169 14.31 8.41 -11.57
CA GLY A 169 13.12 7.56 -11.48
C GLY A 169 12.26 7.79 -10.23
N ILE A 170 12.52 8.84 -9.45
CA ILE A 170 11.69 9.27 -8.32
C ILE A 170 10.94 10.54 -8.71
N ILE A 171 9.64 10.57 -8.51
CA ILE A 171 8.79 11.73 -8.82
C ILE A 171 7.83 12.04 -7.67
N ASP A 172 7.39 13.29 -7.60
CA ASP A 172 6.19 13.69 -6.85
C ASP A 172 5.02 13.76 -7.84
N GLU A 173 3.97 12.98 -7.60
CA GLU A 173 2.70 13.12 -8.31
C GLU A 173 1.58 13.28 -7.29
N ASN A 174 0.94 14.45 -7.29
CA ASN A 174 -0.17 14.76 -6.39
C ASN A 174 0.15 14.54 -4.90
N TYR A 175 1.34 14.94 -4.45
CA TYR A 175 1.78 14.80 -3.06
C TYR A 175 1.92 13.33 -2.62
N VAL A 176 2.28 12.48 -3.56
CA VAL A 176 2.71 11.10 -3.33
C VAL A 176 4.05 10.91 -4.02
N ILE A 177 5.03 10.41 -3.26
CA ILE A 177 6.35 10.14 -3.79
C ILE A 177 6.33 8.76 -4.43
N HIS A 178 6.60 8.71 -5.73
CA HIS A 178 6.65 7.47 -6.47
C HIS A 178 8.09 7.12 -6.85
N SER A 179 8.40 5.83 -6.81
CA SER A 179 9.65 5.30 -7.37
C SER A 179 9.36 4.29 -8.48
N TYR A 180 9.95 4.56 -9.64
CA TYR A 180 10.08 3.63 -10.75
C TYR A 180 11.33 2.74 -10.63
N ASN A 181 12.04 2.80 -9.51
CA ASN A 181 13.11 1.86 -9.19
C ASN A 181 12.76 1.04 -7.95
N SER A 182 13.25 -0.20 -7.88
CA SER A 182 13.26 -0.94 -6.62
C SER A 182 14.15 -0.22 -5.60
N ILE A 183 13.77 -0.27 -4.33
CA ILE A 183 14.55 0.32 -3.23
C ILE A 183 15.24 -0.81 -2.47
N PRO A 184 16.59 -0.84 -2.38
CA PRO A 184 17.30 -1.93 -1.75
C PRO A 184 17.08 -1.95 -0.22
N ALA A 185 17.21 -3.12 0.41
CA ALA A 185 17.03 -3.28 1.86
C ALA A 185 17.93 -2.35 2.69
N ILE A 186 19.13 -2.02 2.20
CA ILE A 186 20.08 -1.12 2.89
C ILE A 186 19.55 0.32 3.05
N SER A 187 18.57 0.72 2.24
CA SER A 187 17.89 2.02 2.36
C SER A 187 16.90 2.09 3.52
N ILE A 188 16.62 0.97 4.20
CA ILE A 188 15.66 0.93 5.31
C ILE A 188 16.36 1.38 6.60
N GLU A 189 16.04 2.60 7.02
CA GLU A 189 16.61 3.25 8.22
C GLU A 189 15.98 2.70 9.49
N GLY A 190 14.69 2.33 9.42
CA GLY A 190 14.04 1.59 10.48
C GLY A 190 12.59 1.28 10.24
N ARG A 191 11.98 0.62 11.22
CA ARG A 191 10.58 0.21 11.19
C ARG A 191 9.88 0.46 12.52
N VAL A 192 8.57 0.62 12.46
CA VAL A 192 7.65 0.56 13.59
C VAL A 192 6.59 -0.48 13.29
N ILE A 193 6.44 -1.48 14.16
CA ILE A 193 5.32 -2.42 14.10
C ILE A 193 4.16 -1.79 14.87
N LEU A 194 3.01 -1.67 14.22
CA LEU A 194 1.82 -1.10 14.84
C LEU A 194 1.16 -2.14 15.76
N PRO A 195 0.70 -1.75 16.96
CA PRO A 195 -0.07 -2.64 17.80
C PRO A 195 -1.44 -2.94 17.18
N ASN A 196 -2.10 -3.99 17.67
CA ASN A 196 -3.46 -4.33 17.25
C ASN A 196 -4.45 -3.24 17.67
N GLY A 197 -5.44 -2.97 16.82
CA GLY A 197 -6.54 -2.06 17.14
C GLY A 197 -6.22 -0.57 16.99
N ILE A 198 -5.12 -0.20 16.31
CA ILE A 198 -4.88 1.19 15.91
C ILE A 198 -5.96 1.62 14.91
N GLU A 199 -6.70 2.65 15.27
CA GLU A 199 -7.66 3.31 14.38
C GLU A 199 -6.93 4.10 13.28
N GLU A 200 -7.60 4.29 12.15
CA GLU A 200 -7.09 5.19 11.11
C GLU A 200 -6.95 6.62 11.65
N VAL A 201 -5.91 7.32 11.21
CA VAL A 201 -5.70 8.73 11.55
C VAL A 201 -6.55 9.58 10.61
N ASP A 202 -7.13 10.68 11.11
CA ASP A 202 -7.96 11.61 10.34
C ASP A 202 -7.34 11.94 8.97
N ARG A 203 -7.98 11.44 7.91
CA ARG A 203 -7.41 11.41 6.56
C ARG A 203 -7.20 12.80 5.98
N GLU A 204 -8.09 13.74 6.30
CA GLU A 204 -8.00 15.12 5.81
C GLU A 204 -6.82 15.84 6.45
N THR A 205 -6.70 15.76 7.78
CA THR A 205 -5.62 16.40 8.53
C THR A 205 -4.25 15.84 8.12
N VAL A 206 -4.09 14.51 8.06
CA VAL A 206 -2.80 13.91 7.64
C VAL A 206 -2.46 14.18 6.18
N SER A 207 -3.46 14.24 5.29
CA SER A 207 -3.25 14.57 3.88
C SER A 207 -2.73 16.00 3.72
N ASN A 208 -3.38 16.96 4.39
CA ASN A 208 -2.96 18.36 4.38
C ASN A 208 -1.55 18.53 4.95
N ARG A 209 -1.24 17.83 6.05
CA ARG A 209 0.10 17.86 6.66
C ARG A 209 1.16 17.21 5.78
N ASN A 210 0.85 16.07 5.14
CA ASN A 210 1.75 15.39 4.22
C ASN A 210 2.08 16.28 3.00
N LYS A 211 1.06 16.92 2.41
CA LYS A 211 1.24 17.89 1.34
C LYS A 211 2.24 18.99 1.74
N GLN A 212 2.07 19.56 2.93
CA GLN A 212 3.01 20.59 3.42
C GLN A 212 4.43 20.03 3.57
N LYS A 213 4.61 18.83 4.14
CA LYS A 213 5.94 18.21 4.28
C LYS A 213 6.60 17.91 2.92
N ILE A 214 5.84 17.51 1.92
CA ILE A 214 6.37 17.30 0.57
C ILE A 214 6.83 18.63 -0.03
N ILE A 215 5.98 19.66 0.02
CA ILE A 215 6.31 21.00 -0.47
C ILE A 215 7.56 21.52 0.23
N ASP A 216 7.72 21.30 1.54
CA ASP A 216 8.85 21.83 2.30
C ASP A 216 10.13 20.98 2.27
N GLY A 217 10.01 19.69 1.95
CA GLY A 217 11.11 18.73 1.93
C GLY A 217 11.43 18.22 0.53
N ILE A 218 11.17 16.93 0.30
CA ILE A 218 11.58 16.23 -0.92
C ILE A 218 11.03 16.85 -2.21
N GLY A 219 9.84 17.45 -2.19
CA GLY A 219 9.23 18.11 -3.36
C GLY A 219 10.05 19.30 -3.83
N LYS A 220 10.60 20.12 -2.93
CA LYS A 220 11.55 21.21 -3.29
C LYS A 220 12.81 20.67 -3.96
N ILE A 221 13.31 19.53 -3.50
CA ILE A 221 14.52 18.90 -4.03
C ILE A 221 14.25 18.36 -5.45
N LEU A 222 13.14 17.64 -5.63
CA LEU A 222 12.70 17.11 -6.92
C LEU A 222 12.43 18.23 -7.93
N TYR A 223 11.78 19.32 -7.51
CA TYR A 223 11.51 20.45 -8.38
C TYR A 223 12.80 21.11 -8.89
N ARG A 224 13.78 21.36 -8.01
CA ARG A 224 15.09 21.95 -8.41
C ARG A 224 15.84 21.06 -9.40
N LYS A 225 15.82 19.74 -9.19
CA LYS A 225 16.46 18.80 -10.12
C LYS A 225 15.90 18.93 -11.54
N ASN A 226 14.58 19.06 -11.67
CA ASN A 226 13.92 19.20 -12.97
C ASN A 226 14.20 20.54 -13.67
N GLU A 227 14.67 21.58 -12.97
CA GLU A 227 15.10 22.85 -13.57
C GLU A 227 16.56 22.81 -14.06
N GLU A 228 17.36 21.83 -13.61
CA GLU A 228 18.77 21.67 -13.96
C GLU A 228 19.01 20.72 -15.16
N GLU A 229 17.99 19.98 -15.59
CA GLU A 229 17.97 19.08 -16.77
C GLU A 229 17.42 19.76 -18.03
#